data_AF-I8XLW9-F1
#
_entry.id   AF-I8XLW9-F1
#
_cell.length_a   1.000
_cell.length_b   1.000
_cell.length_c   1.000
_cell.angle_alpha   90.00
_cell.angle_beta   90.00
_cell.angle_gamma   90.00
#
_symmetry.space_group_name_H-M   'P 1'
#
loop_
_entity.id
_entity.type
_entity.pdbx_description
1 polymer ?
#
loop_
_entity_poly.entity_id
_entity_poly.type
_entity_poly.pdbx_seq_one_letter_code
_entity_poly.pdbx_strand_id
1 'polypeptide(L)'
;MFGATDIYSGARQYRIGTYLNAADRVLVFKAMMGAQAAEKEQAILDAEMPQLIVKYKGLPFRVHLFYSKEEHTYEDDIKYLIKDFVDNNITHDDKVETFTGYGEVGKYFSPWIKNELEK
;
A
#
# COMPACT_ATOMS: atom_id res chain seq x y z
N MET A 1 -14.69 -8.05 -19.18
CA MET A 1 -13.53 -7.38 -18.58
C MET A 1 -13.77 -7.35 -17.08
N PHE A 2 -13.03 -8.11 -16.29
CA PHE A 2 -13.10 -8.06 -14.82
C PHE A 2 -12.20 -6.91 -14.34
N GLY A 3 -12.64 -5.67 -14.56
CA GLY A 3 -11.97 -4.50 -13.97
C GLY A 3 -12.54 -4.27 -12.58
N ALA A 4 -11.73 -4.38 -11.53
CA ALA A 4 -12.14 -3.92 -10.22
C ALA A 4 -12.39 -2.40 -10.30
N THR A 5 -13.59 -1.95 -9.96
CA THR A 5 -13.94 -0.53 -9.86
C THR A 5 -13.56 0.05 -8.51
N ASP A 6 -13.49 -0.80 -7.48
CA ASP A 6 -13.28 -0.42 -6.10
C ASP A 6 -12.17 -1.29 -5.49
N ILE A 7 -11.17 -0.62 -4.92
CA ILE A 7 -10.01 -1.25 -4.29
C ILE A 7 -10.01 -0.87 -2.82
N TYR A 8 -10.38 -1.80 -1.94
CA TYR A 8 -10.31 -1.61 -0.48
C TYR A 8 -8.97 -2.09 0.05
N SER A 9 -8.26 -1.24 0.80
CA SER A 9 -6.87 -1.48 1.17
C SER A 9 -6.55 -0.95 2.56
N GLY A 10 -5.96 -1.78 3.43
CA GLY A 10 -5.59 -1.42 4.80
C GLY A 10 -4.08 -1.48 5.02
N ALA A 11 -3.50 -0.42 5.62
CA ALA A 11 -2.11 -0.32 6.12
C ALA A 11 -1.07 -0.97 5.19
N ARG A 12 -0.95 -0.47 3.95
CA ARG A 12 -0.08 -1.06 2.93
C ARG A 12 1.35 -0.55 3.01
N GLN A 13 2.27 -1.46 2.70
CA GLN A 13 3.62 -1.11 2.28
C GLN A 13 3.59 -0.60 0.82
N TYR A 14 4.10 0.61 0.61
CA TYR A 14 4.21 1.26 -0.70
C TYR A 14 5.60 1.03 -1.29
N ARG A 15 6.64 1.02 -0.45
CA ARG A 15 8.03 0.69 -0.79
C ARG A 15 8.34 -0.78 -0.50
N ILE A 16 7.91 -1.64 -1.41
CA ILE A 16 7.97 -3.10 -1.25
C ILE A 16 9.42 -3.61 -1.11
N GLY A 17 10.34 -3.07 -1.90
CA GLY A 17 11.75 -3.40 -1.81
C GLY A 17 12.31 -3.04 -0.44
N THR A 18 12.08 -1.81 0.02
CA THR A 18 12.51 -1.34 1.35
C THR A 18 11.93 -2.23 2.46
N TYR A 19 10.65 -2.59 2.36
CA TYR A 19 10.01 -3.50 3.31
C TYR A 19 10.63 -4.90 3.35
N LEU A 20 10.92 -5.48 2.18
CA LEU A 20 11.46 -6.84 2.06
C LEU A 20 12.96 -6.92 2.35
N ASN A 21 13.72 -5.88 2.02
CA ASN A 21 15.15 -5.78 2.31
C ASN A 21 15.44 -5.36 3.76
N ALA A 22 14.55 -5.72 4.69
CA ALA A 22 14.74 -5.62 6.12
C ALA A 22 15.41 -6.90 6.66
N ALA A 23 16.14 -6.79 7.78
CA ALA A 23 16.94 -7.89 8.33
C ALA A 23 16.12 -9.18 8.61
N ASP A 24 14.87 -9.03 9.02
CA ASP A 24 13.95 -10.13 9.32
C ASP A 24 13.28 -10.73 8.07
N ARG A 25 13.40 -10.08 6.91
CA ARG A 25 12.72 -10.45 5.65
C ARG A 25 13.66 -10.65 4.46
N VAL A 26 14.96 -10.36 4.63
CA VAL A 26 15.97 -10.39 3.55
C VAL A 26 16.07 -11.75 2.83
N LEU A 27 15.72 -12.85 3.49
CA LEU A 27 15.67 -14.17 2.85
C LEU A 27 14.57 -14.25 1.78
N VAL A 28 13.39 -13.66 2.05
CA VAL A 28 12.30 -13.56 1.08
C VAL A 28 12.71 -12.65 -0.07
N PHE A 29 13.31 -11.49 0.24
CA PHE A 29 13.83 -10.57 -0.78
C PHE A 29 14.79 -11.26 -1.75
N LYS A 30 15.80 -11.98 -1.23
CA LYS A 30 16.77 -12.71 -2.05
C LYS A 30 16.18 -13.90 -2.78
N ALA A 31 15.17 -14.56 -2.22
CA ALA A 31 14.45 -15.62 -2.92
C ALA A 31 13.66 -15.08 -4.13
N MET A 32 13.07 -13.88 -4.00
CA MET A 32 12.32 -13.22 -5.08
C MET A 32 13.22 -12.62 -6.16
N MET A 33 14.29 -11.93 -5.74
CA MET A 33 15.11 -11.09 -6.63
C MET A 33 16.43 -11.74 -7.04
N GLY A 34 16.79 -12.86 -6.44
CA GLY A 34 18.05 -13.57 -6.65
C GLY A 34 19.00 -13.47 -5.45
N ALA A 35 19.85 -14.48 -5.28
CA ALA A 35 20.71 -14.62 -4.08
C ALA A 35 21.67 -13.43 -3.85
N GLN A 36 22.01 -12.70 -4.91
CA GLN A 36 22.88 -11.53 -4.90
C GLN A 36 22.12 -10.19 -4.87
N ALA A 37 20.79 -10.23 -4.71
CA ALA A 37 19.95 -9.04 -4.68
C ALA A 37 20.38 -8.07 -3.57
N ALA A 38 20.42 -6.79 -3.93
CA ALA A 38 20.82 -5.70 -3.05
C ALA A 38 20.02 -4.42 -3.38
N GLU A 39 20.60 -3.24 -3.17
CA GLU A 39 19.95 -1.94 -3.34
C GLU A 39 19.33 -1.73 -4.73
N LYS A 40 19.95 -2.28 -5.78
CA LYS A 40 19.42 -2.18 -7.14
C LYS A 40 18.07 -2.89 -7.27
N GLU A 41 17.99 -4.14 -6.80
CA GLU A 41 16.77 -4.93 -6.82
C GLU A 41 15.72 -4.37 -5.86
N GLN A 42 16.16 -3.79 -4.75
CA GLN A 42 15.28 -3.04 -3.84
C GLN A 42 14.62 -1.87 -4.59
N ALA A 43 15.41 -1.05 -5.28
CA ALA A 43 14.90 0.10 -6.02
C ALA A 43 13.95 -0.29 -7.15
N ILE A 44 14.17 -1.44 -7.80
CA ILE A 44 13.24 -1.99 -8.79
C ILE A 44 11.87 -2.25 -8.13
N LEU A 45 11.84 -2.97 -7.01
CA LEU A 45 10.59 -3.28 -6.31
C LEU A 45 9.91 -2.03 -5.72
N ASP A 46 10.68 -1.07 -5.19
CA ASP A 46 10.14 0.19 -4.68
C ASP A 46 9.51 1.06 -5.77
N ALA A 47 9.92 0.87 -7.03
CA ALA A 47 9.39 1.62 -8.15
C ALA A 47 8.08 1.05 -8.74
N GLU A 48 7.70 -0.19 -8.41
CA GLU A 48 6.55 -0.88 -9.02
C GLU A 48 5.23 -0.17 -8.74
N MET A 49 4.93 0.16 -7.47
CA MET A 49 3.69 0.86 -7.11
C MET A 49 3.56 2.25 -7.76
N PRO A 50 4.56 3.14 -7.69
CA PRO A 50 4.51 4.41 -8.42
C PRO A 50 4.29 4.21 -9.94
N GLN A 51 4.97 3.24 -10.55
CA GLN A 51 4.80 2.96 -11.99
C GLN A 51 3.39 2.46 -12.32
N LEU A 52 2.79 1.62 -11.48
CA LEU A 52 1.42 1.16 -11.64
C LEU A 52 0.42 2.32 -11.52
N ILE A 53 0.61 3.23 -10.56
CA ILE A 53 -0.22 4.42 -10.40
C ILE A 53 -0.18 5.28 -11.67
N VAL A 54 1.03 5.56 -12.18
CA VAL A 54 1.20 6.34 -13.42
C VAL A 54 0.57 5.62 -14.63
N LYS A 55 0.72 4.31 -14.73
CA LYS A 55 0.20 3.49 -15.83
C LYS A 55 -1.33 3.49 -15.89
N TYR A 56 -1.98 3.45 -14.72
CA TYR A 56 -3.43 3.31 -14.63
C TYR A 56 -4.16 4.63 -14.36
N LYS A 57 -3.46 5.75 -14.25
CA LYS A 57 -4.10 7.07 -14.10
C LYS A 57 -5.13 7.34 -15.20
N GLY A 58 -6.24 7.95 -14.82
CA GLY A 58 -7.37 8.25 -15.72
C GLY A 58 -8.32 7.08 -15.99
N LEU A 59 -8.06 5.88 -15.44
CA LEU A 59 -9.06 4.80 -15.46
C LEU A 59 -10.13 5.01 -14.37
N PRO A 60 -11.37 4.53 -14.60
CA PRO A 60 -12.47 4.69 -13.66
C PRO A 60 -12.39 3.64 -12.55
N PHE A 61 -11.47 3.82 -11.61
CA PHE A 61 -11.44 3.07 -10.36
C PHE A 61 -11.29 4.02 -9.16
N ARG A 62 -11.66 3.51 -7.99
CA ARG A 62 -11.60 4.21 -6.71
C ARG A 62 -10.82 3.38 -5.71
N VAL A 63 -9.91 4.02 -4.98
CA VAL A 63 -9.15 3.39 -3.89
C VAL A 63 -9.72 3.83 -2.55
N HIS A 64 -10.15 2.87 -1.74
CA HIS A 64 -10.60 3.10 -0.37
C HIS A 64 -9.46 2.73 0.57
N LEU A 65 -8.79 3.73 1.13
CA LEU A 65 -7.56 3.56 1.90
C LEU A 65 -7.84 3.66 3.40
N PHE A 66 -7.53 2.60 4.13
CA PHE A 66 -7.67 2.51 5.57
C PHE A 66 -6.29 2.55 6.25
N TYR A 67 -6.07 3.49 7.16
CA TYR A 67 -4.79 3.64 7.84
C TYR A 67 -4.93 4.38 9.17
N SER A 68 -3.89 4.32 10.00
CA SER A 68 -3.75 5.15 11.18
C SER A 68 -2.57 6.09 11.01
N LYS A 69 -2.70 7.34 11.45
CA LYS A 69 -1.59 8.30 11.50
C LYS A 69 -0.67 8.07 12.70
N GLU A 70 -1.08 7.24 13.65
CA GLU A 70 -0.31 6.91 14.86
C GLU A 70 0.53 5.64 14.72
N GLU A 71 0.43 4.96 13.58
CA GLU A 71 1.15 3.73 13.28
C GLU A 71 2.28 4.02 12.28
N HIS A 72 3.44 3.37 12.49
CA HIS A 72 4.67 3.70 11.76
C HIS A 72 4.56 3.63 10.22
N THR A 73 3.70 2.77 9.67
CA THR A 73 3.53 2.66 8.21
C THR A 73 3.00 3.94 7.59
N TYR A 74 2.37 4.83 8.37
CA TYR A 74 1.97 6.13 7.86
C TYR A 74 3.16 6.97 7.38
N GLU A 75 4.18 7.07 8.24
CA GLU A 75 5.37 7.86 7.95
C GLU A 75 6.27 7.20 6.92
N ASP A 76 6.29 5.87 6.90
CA ASP A 76 7.16 5.09 6.02
C ASP A 76 6.59 4.96 4.60
N ASP A 77 5.26 4.80 4.48
CA ASP A 77 4.61 4.36 3.25
C ASP A 77 3.38 5.18 2.87
N ILE A 78 2.37 5.26 3.76
CA ILE A 78 1.03 5.75 3.39
C ILE A 78 1.05 7.19 2.91
N LYS A 79 1.81 8.08 3.56
CA LYS A 79 1.88 9.49 3.14
C LYS A 79 2.44 9.66 1.72
N TYR A 80 3.34 8.77 1.30
CA TYR A 80 3.90 8.80 -0.05
C TYR A 80 2.93 8.22 -1.08
N LEU A 81 2.21 7.15 -0.71
CA LEU A 81 1.13 6.61 -1.54
C LEU A 81 0.03 7.65 -1.80
N ILE A 82 -0.44 8.34 -0.75
CA ILE A 82 -1.45 9.41 -0.86
C ILE A 82 -0.93 10.54 -1.75
N LYS A 83 0.34 10.93 -1.57
CA LYS A 83 0.96 11.95 -2.43
C LYS A 83 0.92 11.53 -3.91
N ASP A 84 1.27 10.30 -4.22
CA ASP A 84 1.22 9.78 -5.59
C ASP A 84 -0.20 9.73 -6.15
N PHE A 85 -1.19 9.37 -5.33
CA PHE A 85 -2.60 9.42 -5.74
C PHE A 85 -3.03 10.84 -6.08
N VAL A 86 -2.69 11.81 -5.24
CA VAL A 86 -3.00 13.23 -5.48
C VAL A 86 -2.31 13.74 -6.75
N ASP A 87 -1.00 13.51 -6.89
CA ASP A 87 -0.22 13.98 -8.03
C ASP A 87 -0.68 13.37 -9.37
N ASN A 88 -1.25 12.17 -9.34
CA ASN A 88 -1.74 11.46 -10.53
C ASN A 88 -3.27 11.50 -10.71
N ASN A 89 -3.99 12.28 -9.90
CA ASN A 89 -5.46 12.37 -9.94
C ASN A 89 -6.16 10.99 -9.82
N ILE A 90 -5.65 10.12 -8.95
CA ILE A 90 -6.32 8.87 -8.60
C ILE A 90 -7.46 9.18 -7.62
N THR A 91 -8.67 8.72 -7.95
CA THR A 91 -9.82 8.86 -7.05
C THR A 91 -9.62 7.96 -5.84
N HIS A 92 -9.62 8.54 -4.64
CA HIS A 92 -9.49 7.78 -3.40
C HIS A 92 -10.30 8.39 -2.26
N ASP A 93 -10.72 7.54 -1.32
CA ASP A 93 -11.35 7.91 -0.06
C ASP A 93 -10.51 7.38 1.11
N ASP A 94 -10.26 8.25 2.09
CA ASP A 94 -9.43 7.93 3.25
C ASP A 94 -10.28 7.65 4.49
N LYS A 95 -10.14 6.44 5.03
CA LYS A 95 -10.61 6.06 6.36
C LYS A 95 -9.45 6.10 7.34
N VAL A 96 -9.34 7.23 8.06
CA VAL A 96 -8.30 7.47 9.06
C VAL A 96 -8.76 7.01 10.43
N GLU A 97 -7.91 6.25 11.12
CA GLU A 97 -8.09 5.75 12.49
C GLU A 97 -6.90 6.13 13.40
N THR A 98 -6.93 5.71 14.67
CA THR A 98 -5.93 6.02 15.70
C THR A 98 -5.36 4.77 16.38
N PHE A 99 -5.30 3.64 15.69
CA PHE A 99 -4.61 2.47 16.23
C PHE A 99 -3.09 2.66 16.16
N THR A 100 -2.33 2.08 17.08
CA THR A 100 -0.88 2.34 17.18
C THR A 100 -0.03 1.20 16.65
N GLY A 101 -0.60 0.00 16.54
CA GLY A 101 0.10 -1.20 16.09
C GLY A 101 -0.49 -1.82 14.82
N TYR A 102 0.39 -2.32 13.94
CA TYR A 102 0.00 -3.02 12.72
C TYR A 102 -0.97 -4.21 12.97
N GLY A 103 -0.77 -4.94 14.07
CA GLY A 103 -1.64 -6.07 14.44
C GLY A 103 -3.09 -5.69 14.76
N GLU A 104 -3.38 -4.39 14.88
CA GLU A 104 -4.73 -3.89 15.15
C GLU A 104 -5.52 -3.62 13.87
N VAL A 105 -4.86 -3.49 12.71
CA VAL A 105 -5.50 -3.19 11.42
C VAL A 105 -6.67 -4.14 11.16
N GLY A 106 -6.47 -5.45 11.37
CA GLY A 106 -7.52 -6.46 11.15
C GLY A 106 -8.77 -6.27 12.03
N LYS A 107 -8.62 -5.70 13.24
CA LYS A 107 -9.74 -5.44 14.17
C LYS A 107 -10.67 -4.35 13.63
N TYR A 108 -10.12 -3.36 12.94
CA TYR A 108 -10.86 -2.18 12.50
C TYR A 108 -11.22 -2.23 11.00
N PHE A 109 -10.33 -2.80 10.18
CA PHE A 109 -10.50 -2.90 8.73
C PHE A 109 -11.65 -3.82 8.35
N SER A 110 -11.77 -4.99 8.99
CA SER A 110 -12.82 -5.97 8.64
C SER A 110 -14.23 -5.44 8.91
N PRO A 111 -14.53 -4.86 10.09
CA PRO A 111 -15.83 -4.21 10.32
C PRO A 111 -16.10 -3.04 9.38
N TRP A 112 -15.07 -2.24 9.06
CA TRP A 112 -15.22 -1.12 8.13
C TRP A 112 -15.60 -1.59 6.74
N ILE A 113 -14.88 -2.56 6.15
CA ILE A 113 -15.23 -3.11 4.82
C ILE A 113 -16.65 -3.65 4.82
N LYS A 114 -17.03 -4.42 5.85
CA LYS A 114 -18.39 -4.96 5.95
C LYS A 114 -19.43 -3.84 5.84
N ASN A 115 -19.25 -2.76 6.58
CA ASN A 115 -20.17 -1.62 6.53
C ASN A 115 -20.14 -0.88 5.18
N GLU A 116 -19.01 -0.81 4.48
CA GLU A 116 -18.94 -0.20 3.14
C GLU A 116 -19.64 -1.05 2.08
N LEU A 117 -19.55 -2.38 2.18
CA LEU A 117 -20.17 -3.30 1.23
C LEU A 117 -21.68 -3.47 1.42
N GLU A 118 -22.22 -3.09 2.58
CA GLU A 118 -23.65 -3.16 2.90
C GLU A 118 -24.43 -1.89 2.53
N LYS A 119 -23.76 -0.85 2.02
CA LYS A 119 -24.38 0.40 1.52
C LYS A 119 -24.89 0.25 0.09
#